data_AF-A0A7V9ZQ96-F1
#
_entry.id   AF-A0A7V9ZQ96-F1
#
_cell.length_a   1.000
_cell.length_b   1.000
_cell.length_c   1.000
_cell.angle_alpha   90.00
_cell.angle_beta   90.00
_cell.angle_gamma   90.00
#
_symmetry.space_group_name_H-M   'P 1'
#
loop_
_entity.id
_entity.type
_entity.pdbx_description
1 polymer ?
#
loop_
_entity_poly.entity_id
_entity_poly.type
_entity_poly.pdbx_seq_one_letter_code
_entity_poly.pdbx_strand_id
1 'polypeptide(L)'
;NNIDYYTLQGVPNTAFTEALAFVFQGHDFELLGLAKPDAKSHAFKTLDDFWGAYEIAGVALVDMAVWHWMYDHPNATPAELKDATLQIAKDIWNKYYAPHFKKRDVVLLGIYSHMIDSFLYLPDYPIGHMIAFQIEEQMEKAGNIGSEFERMALVGSVVPDLWMKKATGAPVGPEALLTATRKSLKEIAPLK
;
A
#
# COMPACT_ATOMS: atom_id res chain seq x y z
N ASN A 1 23.70 15.88 -4.78
CA ASN A 1 22.36 15.80 -4.15
C ASN A 1 21.79 17.20 -4.20
N ASN A 2 20.77 17.46 -5.03
CA ASN A 2 20.24 18.81 -5.31
C ASN A 2 19.24 19.30 -4.24
N ILE A 3 19.34 18.76 -3.02
CA ILE A 3 18.46 19.10 -1.89
C ILE A 3 19.02 20.34 -1.19
N ASP A 4 18.17 21.35 -0.99
CA ASP A 4 18.54 22.64 -0.40
C ASP A 4 19.07 22.52 1.04
N TYR A 5 18.53 21.59 1.82
CA TYR A 5 18.90 21.35 3.22
C TYR A 5 19.36 19.91 3.42
N TYR A 6 20.66 19.72 3.65
CA TYR A 6 21.25 18.38 3.83
C TYR A 6 20.57 17.54 4.93
N THR A 7 20.08 18.17 6.00
CA THR A 7 19.37 17.49 7.09
C THR A 7 18.02 16.89 6.68
N LEU A 8 17.48 17.30 5.53
CA LEU A 8 16.27 16.72 4.93
C LEU A 8 16.59 15.69 3.84
N GLN A 9 17.83 15.19 3.76
CA GLN A 9 18.17 14.16 2.77
C GLN A 9 17.35 12.88 3.01
N GLY A 10 16.78 12.35 1.93
CA GLY A 10 16.02 11.08 1.93
C GLY A 10 14.54 11.29 1.64
N VAL A 11 13.74 10.29 1.98
CA VAL A 11 12.27 10.31 1.90
C VAL A 11 11.67 10.22 3.31
N PRO A 12 10.35 10.43 3.49
CA PRO A 12 9.73 10.46 4.81
C PRO A 12 9.95 9.19 5.65
N ASN A 13 9.74 8.00 5.06
CA ASN A 13 9.91 6.70 5.71
C ASN A 13 9.99 5.57 4.67
N THR A 14 10.07 4.32 5.14
CA THR A 14 10.15 3.10 4.32
C THR A 14 9.03 2.99 3.29
N ALA A 15 7.79 3.37 3.63
CA ALA A 15 6.66 3.29 2.70
C ALA A 15 6.89 4.13 1.43
N PHE A 16 7.61 5.25 1.51
CA PHE A 16 7.96 6.05 0.33
C PHE A 16 9.09 5.42 -0.48
N THR A 17 10.04 4.75 0.17
CA THR A 17 11.07 3.98 -0.54
C THR A 17 10.44 2.85 -1.35
N GLU A 18 9.54 2.07 -0.72
CA GLU A 18 8.82 0.99 -1.39
C GLU A 18 7.93 1.54 -2.51
N ALA A 19 7.20 2.63 -2.27
CA ALA A 19 6.33 3.23 -3.28
C ALA A 19 7.08 3.67 -4.54
N LEU A 20 8.25 4.30 -4.37
CA LEU A 20 9.11 4.68 -5.49
C LEU A 20 9.68 3.45 -6.22
N ALA A 21 9.97 2.36 -5.51
CA ALA A 21 10.39 1.11 -6.12
C ALA A 21 9.25 0.46 -6.93
N PHE A 22 8.01 0.43 -6.41
CA PHE A 22 6.84 -0.11 -7.11
C PHE A 22 6.56 0.61 -8.42
N VAL A 23 6.72 1.94 -8.45
CA VAL A 23 6.60 2.72 -9.70
C VAL A 23 7.57 2.19 -10.77
N PHE A 24 8.85 1.98 -10.44
CA PHE A 24 9.80 1.46 -11.42
C PHE A 24 9.49 0.02 -11.83
N GLN A 25 9.01 -0.81 -10.90
CA GLN A 25 8.55 -2.16 -11.22
C GLN A 25 7.35 -2.13 -12.19
N GLY A 26 6.42 -1.19 -12.02
CA GLY A 26 5.25 -1.05 -12.91
C GLY A 26 5.57 -0.60 -14.34
N HIS A 27 6.74 0.02 -14.56
CA HIS A 27 7.20 0.51 -15.86
C HIS A 27 8.40 -0.28 -16.41
N ASP A 28 8.70 -1.45 -15.86
CA ASP A 28 9.86 -2.27 -16.24
C ASP A 28 9.87 -2.64 -17.73
N PHE A 29 8.73 -3.00 -18.31
CA PHE A 29 8.59 -3.32 -19.72
C PHE A 29 8.82 -2.11 -20.63
N GLU A 30 8.35 -0.93 -20.24
CA GLU A 30 8.63 0.32 -20.97
C GLU A 30 10.12 0.67 -20.94
N LEU A 31 10.77 0.47 -19.78
CA LEU A 31 12.22 0.64 -19.62
C LEU A 31 13.03 -0.34 -20.49
N LEU A 32 12.49 -1.54 -20.73
CA LEU A 32 13.08 -2.54 -21.64
C LEU A 32 12.73 -2.31 -23.12
N GLY A 33 11.98 -1.26 -23.46
CA GLY A 33 11.56 -0.96 -24.84
C GLY A 33 10.45 -1.87 -25.38
N LEU A 34 9.72 -2.55 -24.50
CA LEU A 34 8.55 -3.36 -24.84
C LEU A 34 7.28 -2.51 -24.91
N ALA A 35 6.21 -3.08 -25.47
CA ALA A 35 4.97 -2.36 -25.74
C ALA A 35 4.28 -1.90 -24.44
N LYS A 36 3.69 -0.70 -24.49
CA LYS A 36 2.86 -0.18 -23.40
C LYS A 36 1.60 -1.05 -23.23
N PRO A 37 1.10 -1.22 -21.99
CA PRO A 37 -0.16 -1.91 -21.74
C PRO A 37 -1.32 -1.27 -22.51
N ASP A 38 -2.23 -2.08 -23.04
CA ASP A 38 -3.50 -1.57 -23.59
C ASP A 38 -4.47 -1.16 -22.47
N ALA A 39 -5.58 -0.49 -22.82
CA ALA A 39 -6.55 0.00 -21.84
C ALA A 39 -7.12 -1.11 -20.94
N LYS A 40 -7.31 -2.31 -21.49
CA LYS A 40 -7.82 -3.46 -20.75
C LYS A 40 -6.78 -4.02 -19.78
N SER A 41 -5.52 -4.11 -20.20
CA SER A 41 -4.39 -4.55 -19.39
C SER A 41 -4.15 -3.57 -18.24
N HIS A 42 -4.20 -2.27 -18.52
CA HIS A 42 -4.15 -1.24 -17.50
C HIS A 42 -5.31 -1.39 -16.50
N ALA A 43 -6.55 -1.60 -16.99
CA ALA A 43 -7.70 -1.79 -16.12
C ALA A 43 -7.52 -3.01 -15.20
N PHE A 44 -7.00 -4.14 -15.70
CA PHE A 44 -6.70 -5.30 -14.87
C PHE A 44 -5.58 -5.03 -13.86
N LYS A 45 -4.50 -4.34 -14.24
CA LYS A 45 -3.44 -3.92 -13.29
C LYS A 45 -4.04 -3.12 -12.13
N THR A 46 -4.84 -2.11 -12.42
CA THR A 46 -5.49 -1.31 -11.36
C THR A 46 -6.35 -2.16 -10.41
N LEU A 47 -7.04 -3.17 -10.94
CA LEU A 47 -7.85 -4.07 -10.11
C LEU A 47 -6.98 -4.99 -9.26
N ASP A 48 -5.86 -5.46 -9.81
CA ASP A 48 -4.86 -6.22 -9.08
C ASP A 48 -4.24 -5.39 -7.95
N ASP A 49 -3.82 -4.15 -8.23
CA ASP A 49 -3.31 -3.19 -7.24
C ASP A 49 -4.34 -2.96 -6.11
N PHE A 50 -5.62 -2.82 -6.46
CA PHE A 50 -6.70 -2.68 -5.48
C PHE A 50 -6.84 -3.92 -4.60
N TRP A 51 -6.86 -5.12 -5.19
CA TRP A 51 -7.00 -6.36 -4.43
C TRP A 51 -5.78 -6.64 -3.56
N GLY A 52 -4.57 -6.39 -4.05
CA GLY A 52 -3.33 -6.50 -3.30
C GLY A 52 -3.31 -5.55 -2.10
N ALA A 53 -3.67 -4.27 -2.31
CA ALA A 53 -3.79 -3.29 -1.23
C ALA A 53 -4.87 -3.69 -0.21
N TYR A 54 -6.03 -4.16 -0.68
CA TYR A 54 -7.11 -4.62 0.18
C TYR A 54 -6.72 -5.86 0.99
N GLU A 55 -6.01 -6.83 0.42
CA GLU A 55 -5.54 -8.02 1.13
C GLU A 55 -4.54 -7.65 2.24
N ILE A 56 -3.47 -6.92 1.89
CA ILE A 56 -2.42 -6.60 2.86
C ILE A 56 -2.89 -5.62 3.94
N ALA A 57 -3.91 -4.80 3.67
CA ALA A 57 -4.55 -3.97 4.69
C ALA A 57 -5.16 -4.80 5.83
N GLY A 58 -5.73 -5.98 5.55
CA GLY A 58 -6.26 -6.86 6.59
C GLY A 58 -5.16 -7.45 7.46
N VAL A 59 -4.04 -7.81 6.84
CA VAL A 59 -2.85 -8.29 7.55
C VAL A 59 -2.28 -7.18 8.45
N ALA A 60 -2.18 -5.95 7.93
CA ALA A 60 -1.75 -4.78 8.70
C ALA A 60 -2.64 -4.51 9.93
N LEU A 61 -3.97 -4.67 9.77
CA LEU A 61 -4.90 -4.54 10.89
C LEU A 61 -4.66 -5.63 11.95
N VAL A 62 -4.32 -6.86 11.54
CA VAL A 62 -3.98 -7.95 12.46
C VAL A 62 -2.70 -7.62 13.23
N ASP A 63 -1.65 -7.17 12.54
CA ASP A 63 -0.37 -6.75 13.13
C ASP A 63 -0.60 -5.70 14.24
N MET A 64 -1.26 -4.58 13.90
CA MET A 64 -1.57 -3.53 14.88
C MET A 64 -2.37 -4.04 16.08
N ALA A 65 -3.38 -4.88 15.84
CA ALA A 65 -4.22 -5.42 16.91
C ALA A 65 -3.46 -6.40 17.80
N VAL A 66 -2.55 -7.21 17.25
CA VAL A 66 -1.68 -8.11 18.03
C VAL A 66 -0.73 -7.30 18.91
N TRP A 67 -0.13 -6.22 18.41
CA TRP A 67 0.71 -5.35 19.24
C TRP A 67 -0.08 -4.69 20.37
N HIS A 68 -1.28 -4.16 20.09
CA HIS A 68 -2.15 -3.64 21.14
C HIS A 68 -2.46 -4.70 22.20
N TRP A 69 -2.80 -5.92 21.77
CA TRP A 69 -3.06 -7.02 22.70
C TRP A 69 -1.83 -7.36 23.55
N MET A 70 -0.63 -7.42 22.96
CA MET A 70 0.62 -7.68 23.69
C MET A 70 0.93 -6.58 24.72
N TYR A 71 0.66 -5.31 24.41
CA TYR A 71 0.81 -4.21 25.38
C TYR A 71 -0.16 -4.34 26.56
N ASP A 72 -1.38 -4.80 26.31
CA ASP A 72 -2.37 -5.05 27.36
C ASP A 72 -2.06 -6.33 28.18
N HIS A 73 -1.24 -7.24 27.64
CA HIS A 73 -0.90 -8.53 28.24
C HIS A 73 0.62 -8.75 28.33
N PRO A 74 1.35 -7.93 29.11
CA PRO A 74 2.83 -7.95 29.14
C PRO A 74 3.44 -9.26 29.66
N ASN A 75 2.65 -10.11 30.31
CA ASN A 75 3.08 -11.39 30.87
C ASN A 75 2.58 -12.60 30.05
N ALA A 76 2.01 -12.38 28.86
CA ALA A 76 1.48 -13.45 28.04
C ALA A 76 2.56 -14.47 27.65
N THR A 77 2.17 -15.74 27.66
CA THR A 77 2.96 -16.84 27.13
C THR A 77 2.85 -16.90 25.60
N PRO A 78 3.80 -17.55 24.91
CA PRO A 78 3.70 -17.75 23.46
C PRO A 78 2.43 -18.48 23.01
N ALA A 79 1.88 -19.37 23.85
CA ALA A 79 0.63 -20.06 23.57
C ALA A 79 -0.58 -19.10 23.59
N GLU A 80 -0.65 -18.25 24.61
CA GLU A 80 -1.70 -17.22 24.72
C GLU A 80 -1.60 -16.21 23.57
N LEU A 81 -0.39 -15.79 23.20
CA LEU A 81 -0.17 -14.91 22.05
C LEU A 81 -0.65 -15.56 20.75
N LYS A 82 -0.33 -16.84 20.51
CA LYS A 82 -0.82 -17.57 19.34
C LYS A 82 -2.35 -17.59 19.28
N ASP A 83 -3.00 -17.92 20.40
CA ASP A 83 -4.45 -18.00 20.45
C ASP A 83 -5.11 -16.63 20.24
N ALA A 84 -4.53 -15.57 20.83
CA ALA A 84 -4.94 -14.19 20.61
C ALA A 84 -4.80 -13.77 19.14
N THR A 85 -3.65 -14.04 18.50
CA THR A 85 -3.43 -13.74 17.08
C THR A 85 -4.45 -14.44 16.18
N LEU A 86 -4.73 -15.72 16.43
CA LEU A 86 -5.74 -16.46 15.66
C LEU A 86 -7.15 -15.89 15.86
N GLN A 87 -7.47 -15.44 17.07
CA GLN A 87 -8.77 -14.83 17.35
C GLN A 87 -8.89 -13.45 16.67
N ILE A 88 -7.87 -12.61 16.80
CA ILE A 88 -7.78 -11.28 16.16
C ILE A 88 -7.92 -11.41 14.63
N ALA A 89 -7.23 -12.38 14.02
CA ALA A 89 -7.32 -12.64 12.58
C ALA A 89 -8.76 -12.98 12.15
N LYS A 90 -9.47 -13.82 12.92
CA LYS A 90 -10.89 -14.13 12.65
C LYS A 90 -11.77 -12.91 12.81
N ASP A 91 -11.56 -12.10 13.83
CA ASP A 91 -12.39 -10.94 14.12
C ASP A 91 -12.26 -9.88 13.02
N ILE A 92 -11.04 -9.60 12.57
CA ILE A 92 -10.77 -8.70 11.44
C ILE A 92 -11.34 -9.27 10.15
N TRP A 93 -11.14 -10.56 9.88
CA TRP A 93 -11.75 -11.22 8.72
C TRP A 93 -13.27 -11.09 8.74
N ASN A 94 -13.89 -11.42 9.87
CA ASN A 94 -15.34 -11.39 10.03
C ASN A 94 -15.92 -9.98 9.86
N LYS A 95 -15.17 -8.95 10.24
CA LYS A 95 -15.57 -7.55 10.13
C LYS A 95 -15.45 -7.04 8.69
N TYR A 96 -14.33 -7.29 8.02
CA TYR A 96 -14.02 -6.62 6.75
C TYR A 96 -14.16 -7.53 5.52
N TYR A 97 -13.90 -8.84 5.64
CA TYR A 97 -13.80 -9.77 4.50
C TYR A 97 -15.04 -10.66 4.37
N ALA A 98 -15.54 -11.22 5.48
CA ALA A 98 -16.70 -12.11 5.46
C ALA A 98 -17.95 -11.54 4.76
N PRO A 99 -18.27 -10.23 4.85
CA PRO A 99 -19.40 -9.65 4.11
C PRO A 99 -19.27 -9.82 2.58
N HIS A 100 -18.06 -9.87 2.05
CA HIS A 100 -17.75 -9.97 0.62
C HIS A 100 -17.52 -11.41 0.18
N PHE A 101 -16.73 -12.17 0.94
CA PHE A 101 -16.34 -13.56 0.61
C PHE A 101 -17.32 -14.63 1.10
N LYS A 102 -18.30 -14.27 1.92
CA LYS A 102 -19.35 -15.17 2.45
C LYS A 102 -18.81 -16.37 3.24
N LYS A 103 -17.59 -16.26 3.77
CA LYS A 103 -16.96 -17.23 4.65
C LYS A 103 -16.54 -16.54 5.94
N ARG A 104 -16.81 -17.18 7.07
CA ARG A 104 -16.48 -16.66 8.41
C ARG A 104 -15.34 -17.45 9.05
N ASP A 105 -14.77 -16.87 10.09
CA ASP A 105 -13.82 -17.52 11.00
C ASP A 105 -12.54 -18.02 10.30
N VAL A 106 -12.10 -17.27 9.29
CA VAL A 106 -10.87 -17.53 8.53
C VAL A 106 -9.70 -16.81 9.21
N VAL A 107 -8.58 -17.53 9.35
CA VAL A 107 -7.35 -17.06 10.03
C VAL A 107 -6.26 -16.60 9.06
N LEU A 108 -6.55 -16.52 7.76
CA LEU A 108 -5.57 -16.28 6.70
C LEU A 108 -4.76 -14.99 6.91
N LEU A 109 -5.37 -13.94 7.46
CA LEU A 109 -4.70 -12.66 7.70
C LEU A 109 -3.57 -12.74 8.75
N GLY A 110 -3.53 -13.79 9.57
CA GLY A 110 -2.48 -14.04 10.57
C GLY A 110 -1.27 -14.82 10.04
N ILE A 111 -1.10 -14.97 8.72
CA ILE A 111 -0.07 -15.83 8.11
C ILE A 111 1.36 -15.29 8.22
N TYR A 112 1.52 -13.96 8.36
CA TYR A 112 2.84 -13.32 8.31
C TYR A 112 3.52 -13.28 9.69
N SER A 113 4.48 -14.17 9.93
CA SER A 113 5.28 -14.19 11.18
C SER A 113 6.06 -12.90 11.43
N HIS A 114 6.31 -12.08 10.40
CA HIS A 114 6.96 -10.77 10.50
C HIS A 114 6.25 -9.84 11.51
N MET A 115 4.94 -9.99 11.73
CA MET A 115 4.21 -9.18 12.73
C MET A 115 4.69 -9.41 14.18
N ILE A 116 5.36 -10.54 14.44
CA ILE A 116 5.91 -10.86 15.77
C ILE A 116 7.37 -10.43 15.90
N ASP A 117 8.16 -10.62 14.84
CA ASP A 117 9.60 -10.31 14.84
C ASP A 117 9.90 -8.83 14.59
N SER A 118 9.06 -8.15 13.81
CA SER A 118 9.24 -6.76 13.40
C SER A 118 8.08 -5.89 13.90
N PHE A 119 8.41 -4.87 14.69
CA PHE A 119 7.44 -3.97 15.28
C PHE A 119 6.69 -3.13 14.22
N LEU A 120 5.37 -3.27 14.16
CA LEU A 120 4.46 -2.52 13.27
C LEU A 120 4.97 -2.42 11.82
N TYR A 121 5.46 -3.53 11.28
CA TYR A 121 6.05 -3.59 9.95
C TYR A 121 5.00 -3.66 8.83
N LEU A 122 3.96 -4.48 9.00
CA LEU A 122 2.98 -4.72 7.96
C LEU A 122 2.05 -3.52 7.67
N PRO A 123 1.76 -2.60 8.61
CA PRO A 123 1.07 -1.35 8.33
C PRO A 123 1.69 -0.45 7.27
N ASP A 124 3.01 -0.53 7.05
CA ASP A 124 3.68 0.27 6.02
C ASP A 124 3.30 -0.15 4.59
N TYR A 125 2.91 -1.42 4.37
CA TYR A 125 2.57 -1.95 3.05
C TYR A 125 1.30 -1.37 2.41
N PRO A 126 0.11 -1.41 3.05
CA PRO A 126 -1.08 -0.82 2.46
C PRO A 126 -0.92 0.69 2.24
N ILE A 127 -0.17 1.37 3.12
CA ILE A 127 0.19 2.78 2.96
C ILE A 127 1.10 2.96 1.74
N GLY A 128 2.13 2.12 1.60
CA GLY A 128 3.03 2.08 0.45
C GLY A 128 2.29 1.89 -0.87
N HIS A 129 1.30 0.98 -0.94
CA HIS A 129 0.45 0.81 -2.12
C HIS A 129 -0.34 2.09 -2.47
N MET A 130 -0.91 2.78 -1.47
CA MET A 130 -1.64 4.04 -1.70
C MET A 130 -0.70 5.14 -2.22
N ILE A 131 0.46 5.29 -1.59
CA ILE A 131 1.50 6.24 -2.00
C ILE A 131 1.97 5.92 -3.44
N ALA A 132 2.28 4.66 -3.73
CA ALA A 132 2.75 4.21 -5.03
C ALA A 132 1.73 4.58 -6.12
N PHE A 133 0.46 4.23 -5.90
CA PHE A 133 -0.60 4.49 -6.87
C PHE A 133 -0.80 6.00 -7.11
N GLN A 134 -0.79 6.81 -6.06
CA GLN A 134 -0.88 8.27 -6.18
C GLN A 134 0.32 8.87 -6.94
N ILE A 135 1.52 8.33 -6.74
CA ILE A 135 2.74 8.75 -7.44
C ILE A 135 2.67 8.33 -8.92
N GLU A 136 2.29 7.08 -9.22
CA GLU A 136 2.12 6.57 -10.59
C GLU A 136 1.15 7.46 -11.38
N GLU A 137 -0.04 7.75 -10.83
CA GLU A 137 -1.04 8.62 -11.49
C GLU A 137 -0.47 10.03 -11.78
N GLN A 138 0.30 10.58 -10.83
CA GLN A 138 0.94 11.88 -11.02
C GLN A 138 2.01 11.83 -12.13
N MET A 139 2.80 10.77 -12.20
CA MET A 139 3.83 10.60 -13.24
C MET A 139 3.21 10.41 -14.62
N GLU A 140 2.14 9.62 -14.74
CA GLU A 140 1.39 9.47 -15.98
C GLU A 140 0.84 10.81 -16.46
N LYS A 141 0.26 11.59 -15.55
CA LYS A 141 -0.23 12.95 -15.84
C LYS A 141 0.89 13.90 -16.29
N ALA A 142 2.08 13.79 -15.71
CA ALA A 142 3.23 14.60 -16.07
C ALA A 142 3.84 14.19 -17.43
N GLY A 143 3.70 12.93 -17.84
CA GLY A 143 4.19 12.41 -19.12
C GLY A 143 5.71 12.22 -19.21
N ASN A 144 6.45 12.48 -18.12
CA ASN A 144 7.89 12.22 -18.00
C ASN A 144 8.24 11.72 -16.60
N ILE A 145 8.37 10.40 -16.48
CA ILE A 145 8.65 9.69 -15.23
C ILE A 145 9.95 10.20 -14.58
N GLY A 146 11.03 10.35 -15.36
CA GLY A 146 12.35 10.70 -14.82
C GLY A 146 12.38 12.09 -14.18
N SER A 147 11.92 13.12 -14.91
CA SER A 147 11.89 14.49 -14.36
C SER A 147 10.92 14.62 -13.19
N GLU A 148 9.80 13.90 -13.25
CA GLU A 148 8.79 13.97 -12.18
C GLU A 148 9.27 13.24 -10.92
N PHE A 149 9.95 12.11 -11.08
CA PHE A 149 10.64 11.41 -9.99
C PHE A 149 11.63 12.33 -9.29
N GLU A 150 12.53 12.98 -10.04
CA GLU A 150 13.51 13.90 -9.48
C GLU A 150 12.83 15.04 -8.72
N ARG A 151 11.80 15.67 -9.31
CA ARG A 151 11.04 16.75 -8.66
C ARG A 151 10.44 16.33 -7.33
N MET A 152 9.88 15.12 -7.25
CA MET A 152 9.27 14.60 -6.02
C MET A 152 10.31 14.19 -4.98
N ALA A 153 11.38 13.50 -5.40
CA ALA A 153 12.47 13.09 -4.51
C ALA A 153 13.20 14.27 -3.86
N LEU A 154 13.24 15.43 -4.54
CA LEU A 154 13.81 16.68 -4.02
C LEU A 154 13.05 17.30 -2.85
N VAL A 155 11.84 16.85 -2.54
CA VAL A 155 11.07 17.35 -1.39
C VAL A 155 11.75 17.01 -0.05
N GLY A 156 12.52 15.91 -0.02
CA GLY A 156 13.30 15.49 1.15
C GLY A 156 12.49 14.77 2.23
N SER A 157 13.14 14.43 3.34
CA SER A 157 12.55 13.75 4.50
C SER A 157 11.73 14.73 5.33
N VAL A 158 10.47 14.90 4.94
CA VAL A 158 9.45 15.69 5.65
C VAL A 158 8.29 14.78 6.06
N VAL A 159 7.28 15.31 6.75
CA VAL A 159 6.11 14.50 7.13
C VAL A 159 5.37 13.96 5.87
N PRO A 160 4.88 12.70 5.89
CA PRO A 160 4.28 12.04 4.73
C PRO A 160 3.25 12.86 3.95
N ASP A 161 2.27 13.45 4.64
CA ASP A 161 1.23 14.25 3.99
C ASP A 161 1.76 15.53 3.35
N LEU A 162 2.77 16.16 3.94
CA LEU A 162 3.39 17.34 3.34
C LEU A 162 4.16 16.95 2.09
N TRP A 163 4.85 15.80 2.12
CA TRP A 163 5.52 15.26 0.96
C TRP A 163 4.51 14.98 -0.16
N MET A 164 3.45 14.22 0.12
CA MET A 164 2.43 13.87 -0.86
C MET A 164 1.69 15.08 -1.41
N LYS A 165 1.38 16.09 -0.60
CA LYS A 165 0.76 17.33 -1.09
C LYS A 165 1.65 18.09 -2.08
N LYS A 166 2.97 18.10 -1.85
CA LYS A 166 3.94 18.70 -2.79
C LYS A 166 4.16 17.85 -4.05
N ALA A 167 4.09 16.53 -3.90
CA ALA A 167 4.29 15.57 -4.98
C ALA A 167 3.06 15.47 -5.88
N THR A 168 1.88 15.21 -5.33
CA THR A 168 0.66 14.81 -6.06
C THR A 168 -0.49 15.80 -5.92
N GLY A 169 -0.38 16.77 -5.01
CA GLY A 169 -1.44 17.73 -4.70
C GLY A 169 -2.45 17.28 -3.64
N ALA A 170 -2.31 16.07 -3.09
CA ALA A 170 -3.20 15.50 -2.07
C ALA A 170 -2.38 14.87 -0.92
N PRO A 171 -2.94 14.72 0.31
CA PRO A 171 -2.31 13.90 1.36
C PRO A 171 -2.23 12.42 0.95
N VAL A 172 -1.59 11.59 1.77
CA VAL A 172 -1.66 10.13 1.61
C VAL A 172 -3.13 9.70 1.74
N GLY A 173 -3.64 8.92 0.79
CA GLY A 173 -5.02 8.47 0.85
C GLY A 173 -5.42 7.46 -0.23
N PRO A 174 -6.54 6.74 -0.02
CA PRO A 174 -6.99 5.70 -0.94
C PRO A 174 -7.73 6.25 -2.17
N GLU A 175 -8.02 7.56 -2.25
CA GLU A 175 -8.95 8.14 -3.20
C GLU A 175 -8.55 7.92 -4.65
N ALA A 176 -7.25 8.01 -4.96
CA ALA A 176 -6.69 7.76 -6.29
C ALA A 176 -6.97 6.32 -6.74
N LEU A 177 -6.53 5.34 -5.94
CA LEU A 177 -6.74 3.92 -6.19
C LEU A 177 -8.23 3.56 -6.29
N LEU A 178 -9.07 4.07 -5.37
CA LEU A 178 -10.52 3.80 -5.40
C LEU A 178 -11.20 4.42 -6.63
N THR A 179 -10.76 5.60 -7.07
CA THR A 179 -11.32 6.25 -8.26
C THR A 179 -10.92 5.53 -9.53
N ALA A 180 -9.65 5.14 -9.65
CA ALA A 180 -9.15 4.35 -10.75
C ALA A 180 -9.83 2.98 -10.80
N THR A 181 -9.98 2.29 -9.66
CA THR A 181 -10.71 1.01 -9.55
C THR A 181 -12.13 1.12 -10.10
N ARG A 182 -12.87 2.18 -9.73
CA ARG A 182 -14.23 2.43 -10.25
C ARG A 182 -14.25 2.67 -11.76
N LYS A 183 -13.23 3.30 -12.33
CA LYS A 183 -13.08 3.50 -13.78
C LYS A 183 -12.76 2.16 -14.46
N SER A 184 -11.79 1.41 -13.95
CA SER A 184 -11.37 0.12 -14.48
C SER A 184 -12.51 -0.91 -14.50
N LEU A 185 -13.35 -0.94 -13.46
CA LEU A 185 -14.56 -1.79 -13.46
C LEU A 185 -15.52 -1.48 -14.62
N LYS A 186 -15.65 -0.21 -15.05
CA LYS A 186 -16.48 0.17 -16.20
C LYS A 186 -15.85 -0.26 -17.53
N GLU A 187 -14.53 -0.25 -17.60
CA GLU A 187 -13.76 -0.65 -18.79
C GLU A 187 -13.85 -2.17 -19.03
N ILE A 188 -13.80 -2.98 -17.96
CA ILE A 188 -13.82 -4.44 -18.07
C ILE A 188 -15.21 -5.07 -17.93
N ALA A 189 -16.20 -4.34 -17.40
CA ALA A 189 -17.56 -4.85 -17.35
C ALA A 189 -18.11 -4.94 -18.79
N PRO A 190 -18.73 -6.07 -19.18
CA PRO A 190 -19.47 -6.08 -20.43
C PRO A 190 -20.52 -4.97 -20.36
N LEU A 191 -20.58 -4.14 -21.41
CA LEU A 191 -21.75 -3.28 -21.66
C LEU A 191 -22.98 -4.19 -21.54
N LYS A 192 -23.77 -3.98 -20.49
CA LYS A 192 -25.10 -4.60 -20.40
C LYS A 192 -26.00 -4.02 -21.47
#